data_AF-A0A6B3EDW3-F1
#
_entry.id   AF-A0A6B3EDW3-F1
#
_cell.length_a   1.000
_cell.length_b   1.000
_cell.length_c   1.000
_cell.angle_alpha   90.00
_cell.angle_beta   90.00
_cell.angle_gamma   90.00
#
_symmetry.space_group_name_H-M   'P 1'
#
loop_
_entity.id
_entity.type
_entity.pdbx_description
1 polymer ?
#
loop_
_entity_poly.entity_id
_entity_poly.type
_entity_poly.pdbx_seq_one_letter_code
_entity_poly.pdbx_strand_id
1 'polypeptide(L)'
;ERRLATARSALVVTDDLALLQEAGLYEYRHPLADAVAYKGELDRLKDRYKTLTRNGRAVTGVTEWTVNGSAAEGRRMVRDFSKLMLRAYNAEADAAVRGMRPHRLDSHIDRLAKSRATIARLGKTMRIQVTDEYHRLRVRELELTADHLAKVDEERERRREERARQREEERLERDIARERARI
;
A
#
# COMPACT_ATOMS: atom_id res chain seq x y z
N GLU A 1 -4.35 12.39 29.39
CA GLU A 1 -3.14 11.58 29.66
C GLU A 1 -3.07 10.28 28.86
N ARG A 2 -4.07 9.37 28.91
CA ARG A 2 -4.03 8.11 28.13
C ARG A 2 -3.77 8.27 26.62
N ARG A 3 -4.37 9.26 25.95
CA ARG A 3 -4.12 9.53 24.51
C ARG A 3 -2.67 9.94 24.20
N LEU A 4 -2.03 10.67 25.11
CA LEU A 4 -0.63 11.09 24.98
C LEU A 4 0.30 9.89 25.13
N ALA A 5 0.01 8.99 26.07
CA ALA A 5 0.78 7.76 26.26
C ALA A 5 0.66 6.82 25.05
N THR A 6 -0.54 6.65 24.49
CA THR A 6 -0.74 5.81 23.29
C THR A 6 -0.07 6.42 22.06
N ALA A 7 -0.17 7.74 21.86
CA ALA A 7 0.50 8.42 20.75
C ALA A 7 2.03 8.33 20.88
N ARG A 8 2.56 8.45 22.10
CA ARG A 8 3.99 8.35 22.36
C ARG A 8 4.51 6.91 22.20
N SER A 9 3.74 5.91 22.62
CA SER A 9 4.06 4.50 22.40
C SER A 9 4.04 4.14 20.91
N ALA A 10 3.05 4.63 20.15
CA ALA A 10 2.99 4.43 18.71
C ALA A 10 4.22 5.06 18.01
N LEU A 11 4.58 6.29 18.38
CA LEU A 11 5.79 6.97 17.88
C LEU A 11 7.07 6.16 18.13
N VAL A 12 7.26 5.64 19.35
CA VAL A 12 8.44 4.82 19.69
C VAL A 12 8.52 3.55 18.83
N VAL A 13 7.38 2.86 18.62
CA VAL A 13 7.35 1.67 17.75
C VAL A 13 7.65 2.02 16.29
N THR A 14 7.25 3.21 15.84
CA THR A 14 7.52 3.67 14.47
C THR A 14 8.99 4.04 14.29
N ASP A 15 9.61 4.67 15.30
CA ASP A 15 11.04 4.99 15.31
C ASP A 15 11.90 3.72 15.38
N ASP A 16 11.52 2.71 16.18
CA ASP A 16 12.24 1.43 16.24
C ASP A 16 12.17 0.66 14.90
N LEU A 17 11.02 0.66 14.23
CA LEU A 17 10.87 0.09 12.89
C LEU A 17 11.71 0.84 11.84
N ALA A 18 11.81 2.17 11.96
CA ALA A 18 12.66 2.98 11.09
C ALA A 18 14.15 2.70 11.36
N LEU A 19 14.56 2.57 12.62
CA LEU A 19 15.92 2.20 13.03
C LEU A 19 16.31 0.79 12.57
N LEU A 20 15.41 -0.19 12.66
CA LEU A 20 15.64 -1.54 12.14
C LEU A 20 15.82 -1.51 10.61
N GLN A 21 15.06 -0.68 9.90
CA GLN A 21 15.27 -0.47 8.46
C GLN A 21 16.62 0.19 8.14
N GLU A 22 17.06 1.17 8.93
CA GLU A 22 18.41 1.75 8.81
C GLU A 22 19.52 0.73 9.10
N ALA A 23 19.26 -0.25 9.96
CA ALA A 23 20.13 -1.40 10.21
C ALA A 23 20.00 -2.54 9.18
N GLY A 24 19.17 -2.37 8.13
CA GLY A 24 18.98 -3.35 7.05
C GLY A 24 17.98 -4.48 7.36
N LEU A 25 17.23 -4.39 8.45
CA LEU A 25 16.24 -5.38 8.88
C LEU A 25 14.82 -4.89 8.53
N TYR A 26 14.39 -5.16 7.30
CA TYR A 26 13.00 -4.94 6.90
C TYR A 26 12.10 -6.11 7.30
N GLU A 27 11.07 -5.85 8.11
CA GLU A 27 10.07 -6.86 8.45
C GLU A 27 8.98 -6.93 7.37
N TYR A 28 9.06 -7.97 6.53
CA TYR A 28 8.10 -8.25 5.48
C TYR A 28 6.75 -8.69 6.06
N ARG A 29 5.67 -8.04 5.63
CA ARG A 29 4.31 -8.44 6.02
C ARG A 29 3.82 -9.63 5.22
N HIS A 30 4.36 -9.84 4.02
CA HIS A 30 3.99 -10.92 3.13
C HIS A 30 5.26 -11.69 2.74
N PRO A 31 5.39 -12.98 3.07
CA PRO A 31 6.60 -13.74 2.83
C PRO A 31 6.63 -14.28 1.38
N LEU A 32 6.62 -13.39 0.38
CA LEU A 32 6.74 -13.80 -1.02
C LEU A 32 8.22 -13.88 -1.42
N ALA A 33 8.53 -14.84 -2.29
CA ALA A 33 9.91 -15.23 -2.58
C ALA A 33 10.71 -14.13 -3.30
N ASP A 34 10.09 -13.42 -4.25
CA ASP A 34 10.75 -12.45 -5.12
C ASP A 34 9.80 -11.35 -5.60
N ALA A 35 10.38 -10.33 -6.24
CA ALA A 35 9.64 -9.20 -6.80
C ALA A 35 8.54 -9.61 -7.82
N VAL A 36 8.70 -10.73 -8.53
CA VAL A 36 7.72 -11.21 -9.52
C VAL A 36 6.49 -11.79 -8.82
N ALA A 37 6.69 -12.54 -7.74
CA ALA A 37 5.62 -13.08 -6.91
C ALA A 37 4.76 -11.95 -6.31
N TYR A 38 5.38 -10.89 -5.82
CA TYR A 38 4.67 -9.69 -5.35
C TYR A 38 3.83 -9.04 -6.45
N LYS A 39 4.38 -8.87 -7.65
CA LYS A 39 3.65 -8.29 -8.78
C LYS A 39 2.41 -9.13 -9.13
N GLY A 40 2.56 -10.46 -9.17
CA GLY A 40 1.44 -11.36 -9.41
C GLY A 40 0.34 -11.26 -8.36
N GLU A 41 0.70 -11.17 -7.07
CA GLU A 41 -0.28 -10.97 -5.99
C GLU A 41 -0.96 -9.59 -6.05
N LEU A 42 -0.22 -8.54 -6.40
CA LEU A 42 -0.79 -7.21 -6.66
C LEU A 42 -1.81 -7.26 -7.79
N ASP A 43 -1.52 -7.93 -8.90
CA ASP A 43 -2.46 -8.04 -10.03
C ASP A 43 -3.74 -8.80 -9.64
N ARG A 44 -3.62 -9.92 -8.92
CA ARG A 44 -4.77 -10.66 -8.37
C ARG A 44 -5.60 -9.79 -7.42
N LEU A 45 -4.96 -8.98 -6.58
CA LEU A 45 -5.63 -8.05 -5.69
C LEU A 45 -6.38 -6.96 -6.46
N LYS A 46 -5.76 -6.42 -7.51
CA LYS A 46 -6.38 -5.44 -8.39
C LYS A 46 -7.66 -5.95 -9.03
N ASP A 47 -7.67 -7.19 -9.46
CA ASP A 47 -8.86 -7.79 -10.06
C ASP A 47 -9.99 -8.00 -9.04
N ARG A 48 -9.66 -8.33 -7.79
CA ARG A 48 -10.65 -8.43 -6.70
C ARG A 48 -11.35 -7.10 -6.43
N TYR A 49 -10.61 -6.01 -6.20
CA TYR A 49 -11.28 -4.73 -5.91
C TYR A 49 -11.98 -4.13 -7.15
N LYS A 50 -11.48 -4.38 -8.38
CA LYS A 50 -12.19 -4.04 -9.62
C LYS A 50 -13.53 -4.77 -9.72
N THR A 51 -13.56 -6.05 -9.33
CA THR A 51 -14.80 -6.85 -9.30
C THR A 51 -15.80 -6.30 -8.30
N LEU A 52 -15.37 -5.95 -7.08
CA LEU A 52 -16.26 -5.30 -6.11
C LEU A 52 -16.81 -3.96 -6.60
N THR A 53 -15.99 -3.16 -7.30
CA THR A 53 -16.44 -1.91 -7.90
C THR A 53 -17.48 -2.15 -8.98
N ARG A 54 -17.24 -3.10 -9.90
CA ARG A 54 -18.17 -3.46 -10.98
C ARG A 54 -19.50 -4.00 -10.44
N ASN A 55 -19.45 -4.78 -9.37
CA ASN A 55 -20.63 -5.37 -8.73
C ASN A 55 -21.34 -4.41 -7.75
N GLY A 56 -20.90 -3.15 -7.64
CA GLY A 56 -21.52 -2.17 -6.75
C GLY A 56 -21.35 -2.46 -5.25
N ARG A 57 -20.36 -3.29 -4.87
CA ARG A 57 -20.09 -3.72 -3.48
C ARG A 57 -19.00 -2.91 -2.78
N ALA A 58 -18.35 -1.99 -3.49
CA ALA A 58 -17.30 -1.13 -2.92
C ALA A 58 -17.86 -0.07 -1.94
N VAL A 59 -19.09 0.36 -2.14
CA VAL A 59 -19.79 1.37 -1.33
C VAL A 59 -21.21 0.91 -1.07
N THR A 60 -21.69 1.10 0.15
CA THR A 60 -23.11 0.91 0.50
C THR A 60 -23.79 2.26 0.62
N GLY A 61 -25.10 2.31 0.41
CA GLY A 61 -25.96 3.48 0.65
C GLY A 61 -27.39 3.03 0.93
N VAL A 62 -28.24 3.95 1.40
CA VAL A 62 -29.66 3.69 1.65
C VAL A 62 -30.41 3.38 0.35
N THR A 63 -31.27 2.36 0.37
CA THR A 63 -32.08 1.93 -0.78
C THR A 63 -33.49 2.54 -0.75
N GLU A 64 -34.00 2.80 0.45
CA GLU A 64 -35.32 3.36 0.73
C GLU A 64 -35.17 4.86 1.03
N TRP A 65 -34.98 5.64 -0.02
CA TRP A 65 -34.88 7.10 0.05
C TRP A 65 -35.72 7.73 -1.04
N THR A 66 -36.47 8.77 -0.67
CA THR A 66 -37.30 9.54 -1.60
C THR A 66 -36.81 10.98 -1.65
N VAL A 67 -36.76 11.55 -2.86
CA VAL A 67 -36.54 12.98 -3.08
C VAL A 67 -37.83 13.52 -3.68
N ASN A 68 -38.43 14.54 -3.07
CA ASN A 68 -39.70 15.11 -3.52
C ASN A 68 -40.82 14.05 -3.74
N GLY A 69 -40.86 13.02 -2.88
CA GLY A 69 -41.80 11.90 -3.02
C GLY A 69 -41.41 10.84 -4.06
N SER A 70 -40.35 11.05 -4.85
CA SER A 70 -39.88 10.10 -5.85
C SER A 70 -38.78 9.19 -5.31
N ALA A 71 -39.10 7.90 -5.21
CA ALA A 71 -38.12 6.85 -4.88
C ALA A 71 -37.10 6.63 -6.01
N ALA A 72 -37.49 6.87 -7.26
CA ALA A 72 -36.58 6.74 -8.41
C ALA A 72 -35.49 7.82 -8.40
N GLU A 73 -35.87 9.07 -8.09
CA GLU A 73 -34.92 10.18 -7.91
C GLU A 73 -34.03 9.94 -6.71
N GLY A 74 -34.58 9.48 -5.58
CA GLY A 74 -33.79 9.14 -4.41
C GLY A 74 -32.72 8.07 -4.68
N ARG A 75 -33.10 6.97 -5.36
CA ARG A 75 -32.13 5.95 -5.78
C ARG A 75 -31.07 6.50 -6.74
N ARG A 76 -31.43 7.40 -7.66
CA ARG A 76 -30.47 8.05 -8.57
C ARG A 76 -29.47 8.89 -7.79
N MET A 77 -29.96 9.74 -6.89
CA MET A 77 -29.13 10.61 -6.06
C MET A 77 -28.14 9.80 -5.23
N VAL A 78 -28.59 8.76 -4.52
CA VAL A 78 -27.70 7.88 -3.74
C VAL A 78 -26.62 7.24 -4.61
N ARG A 79 -26.96 6.77 -5.82
CA ARG A 79 -25.96 6.19 -6.74
C ARG A 79 -24.92 7.20 -7.19
N ASP A 80 -25.33 8.41 -7.57
CA ASP A 80 -24.43 9.43 -8.09
C ASP A 80 -23.47 9.93 -7.00
N PHE A 81 -23.98 10.16 -5.78
CA PHE A 81 -23.12 10.49 -4.63
C PHE A 81 -22.20 9.34 -4.23
N SER A 82 -22.69 8.09 -4.25
CA SER A 82 -21.85 6.92 -3.96
C SER A 82 -20.69 6.80 -4.95
N LYS A 83 -20.95 7.03 -6.24
CA LYS A 83 -19.95 7.02 -7.30
C LYS A 83 -18.92 8.13 -7.12
N LEU A 84 -19.35 9.34 -6.75
CA LEU A 84 -18.45 10.47 -6.49
C LEU A 84 -17.55 10.20 -5.27
N MET A 85 -18.14 9.73 -4.18
CA MET A 85 -17.39 9.43 -2.94
C MET A 85 -16.38 8.28 -3.17
N LEU A 86 -16.78 7.22 -3.88
CA LEU A 86 -15.86 6.14 -4.23
C LEU A 86 -14.70 6.65 -5.10
N ARG A 87 -14.96 7.56 -6.04
CA ARG A 87 -13.90 8.17 -6.85
C ARG A 87 -12.91 8.93 -5.98
N ALA A 88 -13.38 9.71 -5.01
CA ALA A 88 -12.51 10.44 -4.09
C ALA A 88 -11.67 9.48 -3.22
N TYR A 89 -12.27 8.41 -2.70
CA TYR A 89 -11.55 7.37 -1.96
C TYR A 89 -10.47 6.70 -2.81
N ASN A 90 -10.80 6.31 -4.04
CA ASN A 90 -9.86 5.65 -4.95
C ASN A 90 -8.72 6.58 -5.34
N ALA A 91 -8.98 7.87 -5.56
CA ALA A 91 -7.94 8.85 -5.85
C ALA A 91 -6.90 8.95 -4.70
N GLU A 92 -7.37 8.96 -3.45
CA GLU A 92 -6.49 8.94 -2.28
C GLU A 92 -5.67 7.65 -2.23
N ALA A 93 -6.33 6.51 -2.42
CA ALA A 93 -5.69 5.22 -2.39
C ALA A 93 -4.64 5.07 -3.51
N ASP A 94 -4.91 5.56 -4.71
CA ASP A 94 -3.98 5.51 -5.86
C ASP A 94 -2.81 6.48 -5.67
N ALA A 95 -3.05 7.63 -5.04
CA ALA A 95 -1.99 8.54 -4.63
C ALA A 95 -1.06 7.88 -3.59
N ALA A 96 -1.61 7.15 -2.63
CA ALA A 96 -0.84 6.41 -1.64
C ALA A 96 0.02 5.30 -2.28
N VAL A 97 -0.52 4.53 -3.22
CA VAL A 97 0.25 3.52 -3.97
C VAL A 97 1.38 4.18 -4.77
N ARG A 98 1.09 5.27 -5.50
CA ARG A 98 2.09 5.96 -6.34
C ARG A 98 3.21 6.60 -5.52
N GLY A 99 2.86 7.14 -4.35
CA GLY A 99 3.80 7.80 -3.44
C GLY A 99 4.49 6.86 -2.46
N MET A 100 4.26 5.55 -2.55
CA MET A 100 4.66 4.59 -1.53
C MET A 100 6.18 4.58 -1.32
N ARG A 101 6.55 4.52 -0.04
CA ARG A 101 7.88 4.14 0.45
C ARG A 101 7.68 3.19 1.62
N PRO A 102 8.52 2.15 1.80
CA PRO A 102 8.28 1.15 2.85
C PRO A 102 8.13 1.77 4.25
N HIS A 103 8.95 2.76 4.61
CA HIS A 103 8.87 3.50 5.88
C HIS A 103 7.63 4.40 6.05
N ARG A 104 6.84 4.63 4.99
CA ARG A 104 5.63 5.48 5.03
C ARG A 104 4.33 4.69 5.04
N LEU A 105 4.39 3.37 5.08
CA LEU A 105 3.22 2.50 4.97
C LEU A 105 2.12 2.89 5.97
N ASP A 106 2.46 2.99 7.25
CA ASP A 106 1.47 3.28 8.30
C ASP A 106 0.84 4.67 8.12
N SER A 107 1.65 5.66 7.72
CA SER A 107 1.14 7.01 7.37
C SER A 107 0.16 7.00 6.20
N HIS A 108 0.39 6.14 5.20
CA HIS A 108 -0.52 5.96 4.07
C HIS A 108 -1.81 5.22 4.47
N ILE A 109 -1.71 4.19 5.31
CA ILE A 109 -2.86 3.46 5.85
C ILE A 109 -3.75 4.42 6.67
N ASP A 110 -3.16 5.20 7.56
CA ASP A 110 -3.86 6.19 8.39
C ASP A 110 -4.58 7.23 7.55
N ARG A 111 -3.93 7.73 6.50
CA ARG A 111 -4.54 8.71 5.59
C ARG A 111 -5.73 8.11 4.84
N LEU A 112 -5.61 6.88 4.37
CA LEU A 112 -6.70 6.17 3.70
C LEU A 112 -7.88 5.91 4.65
N ALA A 113 -7.61 5.54 5.91
CA ALA A 113 -8.63 5.38 6.94
C ALA A 113 -9.35 6.70 7.26
N LYS A 114 -8.63 7.82 7.34
CA LYS A 114 -9.21 9.17 7.51
C LYS A 114 -10.08 9.58 6.32
N SER A 115 -9.67 9.25 5.10
CA SER A 115 -10.48 9.47 3.88
C SER A 115 -11.79 8.69 3.95
N ARG A 116 -11.72 7.40 4.32
CA ARG A 116 -12.91 6.56 4.55
C ARG A 116 -13.85 7.14 5.61
N ALA A 117 -13.32 7.58 6.75
CA ALA A 117 -14.11 8.18 7.81
C ALA A 117 -14.77 9.50 7.37
N THR A 118 -14.07 10.31 6.57
CA THR A 118 -14.61 11.55 5.99
C THR A 118 -15.78 11.27 5.06
N ILE A 119 -15.65 10.25 4.20
CA ILE A 119 -16.75 9.81 3.33
C ILE A 119 -17.96 9.36 4.14
N ALA A 120 -17.77 8.53 5.16
CA ALA A 120 -18.87 8.08 6.02
C ALA A 120 -19.57 9.26 6.71
N ARG A 121 -18.81 10.26 7.16
CA ARG A 121 -19.35 11.48 7.77
C ARG A 121 -20.16 12.32 6.78
N LEU A 122 -19.62 12.57 5.59
CA LEU A 122 -20.31 13.35 4.54
C LEU A 122 -21.52 12.60 3.97
N GLY A 123 -21.43 11.27 3.92
CA GLY A 123 -22.47 10.37 3.43
C GLY A 123 -23.55 9.99 4.45
N LYS A 124 -23.46 10.48 5.69
CA LYS A 124 -24.26 9.99 6.83
C LYS A 124 -25.76 9.93 6.56
N THR A 125 -26.35 10.99 5.99
CA THR A 125 -27.79 11.07 5.69
C THR A 125 -28.24 9.96 4.75
N MET A 126 -27.43 9.67 3.73
CA MET A 126 -27.69 8.62 2.74
C MET A 126 -27.07 7.27 3.14
N ARG A 127 -26.53 7.15 4.37
CA ARG A 127 -25.78 5.98 4.84
C ARG A 127 -24.68 5.53 3.87
N ILE A 128 -24.07 6.47 3.17
CA ILE A 128 -23.01 6.20 2.20
C ILE A 128 -21.70 5.93 2.94
N GLN A 129 -21.12 4.76 2.72
CA GLN A 129 -19.84 4.36 3.32
C GLN A 129 -19.08 3.38 2.43
N VAL A 130 -17.75 3.48 2.43
CA VAL A 130 -16.88 2.46 1.83
C VAL A 130 -16.96 1.20 2.67
N THR A 131 -17.16 0.04 2.03
CA THR A 131 -17.31 -1.22 2.74
C THR A 131 -16.00 -1.67 3.39
N ASP A 132 -16.10 -2.45 4.49
CA ASP A 132 -14.91 -3.00 5.16
C ASP A 132 -14.10 -3.90 4.23
N GLU A 133 -14.80 -4.72 3.43
CA GLU A 133 -14.20 -5.60 2.43
C GLU A 133 -13.33 -4.81 1.46
N TYR A 134 -13.89 -3.75 0.86
CA TYR A 134 -13.16 -2.92 -0.11
C TYR A 134 -12.00 -2.16 0.55
N HIS A 135 -12.21 -1.64 1.76
CA HIS A 135 -11.16 -0.94 2.50
C HIS A 135 -9.97 -1.86 2.82
N ARG A 136 -10.23 -3.07 3.32
CA ARG A 136 -9.19 -4.06 3.60
C ARG A 136 -8.40 -4.44 2.36
N LEU A 137 -9.04 -4.60 1.20
CA LEU A 137 -8.32 -4.85 -0.05
C LEU A 137 -7.38 -3.70 -0.42
N ARG A 138 -7.80 -2.45 -0.24
CA ARG A 138 -6.94 -1.29 -0.52
C ARG A 138 -5.82 -1.12 0.50
N VAL A 139 -6.04 -1.44 1.77
CA VAL A 139 -4.95 -1.50 2.78
C VAL A 139 -3.94 -2.58 2.39
N ARG A 140 -4.41 -3.78 2.03
CA ARG A 140 -3.55 -4.87 1.57
C ARG A 140 -2.73 -4.52 0.33
N GLU A 141 -3.26 -3.67 -0.54
CA GLU A 141 -2.52 -3.17 -1.71
C GLU A 141 -1.35 -2.28 -1.28
N LEU A 142 -1.55 -1.43 -0.27
CA LEU A 142 -0.48 -0.60 0.28
C LEU A 142 0.61 -1.46 0.91
N GLU A 143 0.22 -2.47 1.71
CA GLU A 143 1.15 -3.42 2.34
C GLU A 143 1.99 -4.17 1.31
N LEU A 144 1.34 -4.80 0.31
CA LEU A 144 2.03 -5.51 -0.77
C LEU A 144 2.92 -4.59 -1.60
N THR A 145 2.51 -3.34 -1.82
CA THR A 145 3.34 -2.38 -2.55
C THR A 145 4.59 -2.01 -1.74
N ALA A 146 4.46 -1.81 -0.42
CA ALA A 146 5.60 -1.53 0.45
C ALA A 146 6.60 -2.70 0.46
N ASP A 147 6.12 -3.93 0.68
CA ASP A 147 6.96 -5.12 0.67
C ASP A 147 7.62 -5.35 -0.71
N HIS A 148 6.88 -5.14 -1.81
CA HIS A 148 7.41 -5.26 -3.16
C HIS A 148 8.57 -4.29 -3.40
N LEU A 149 8.42 -3.03 -3.00
CA LEU A 149 9.46 -2.01 -3.15
C LEU A 149 10.69 -2.37 -2.31
N ALA A 150 10.49 -2.80 -1.07
CA ALA A 150 11.59 -3.27 -0.20
C ALA A 150 12.34 -4.44 -0.84
N LYS A 151 11.61 -5.42 -1.41
CA LYS A 151 12.23 -6.59 -2.06
C LYS A 151 13.02 -6.21 -3.32
N VAL A 152 12.49 -5.29 -4.13
CA VAL A 152 13.18 -4.78 -5.32
C VAL A 152 14.50 -4.08 -4.95
N ASP A 153 14.49 -3.29 -3.87
CA ASP A 153 15.69 -2.61 -3.39
C ASP A 153 16.70 -3.62 -2.81
N GLU A 154 16.27 -4.60 -2.01
CA GLU A 154 17.11 -5.70 -1.50
C GLU A 154 17.81 -6.46 -2.66
N GLU A 155 17.03 -6.90 -3.66
CA GLU A 155 17.57 -7.61 -4.82
C GLU A 155 18.55 -6.75 -5.63
N ARG A 156 18.30 -5.44 -5.70
CA ARG A 156 19.18 -4.49 -6.41
C ARG A 156 20.52 -4.34 -5.69
N GLU A 157 20.52 -4.20 -4.36
CA GLU A 157 21.76 -4.10 -3.59
C GLU A 157 22.55 -5.41 -3.64
N ARG A 158 21.89 -6.57 -3.49
CA ARG A 158 22.57 -7.88 -3.63
C ARG A 158 23.29 -8.03 -4.98
N ARG A 159 22.63 -7.64 -6.08
CA ARG A 159 23.26 -7.64 -7.42
C ARG A 159 24.40 -6.64 -7.56
N ARG A 160 24.42 -5.55 -6.80
CA ARG A 160 25.54 -4.59 -6.80
C ARG A 160 26.74 -5.17 -6.07
N GLU A 161 26.53 -5.77 -4.91
CA GLU A 161 27.57 -6.42 -4.12
C GLU A 161 28.21 -7.60 -4.87
N GLU A 162 27.39 -8.45 -5.51
CA GLU A 162 27.88 -9.55 -6.35
C GLU A 162 28.80 -9.04 -7.48
N ARG A 163 28.41 -7.96 -8.16
CA ARG A 163 29.23 -7.35 -9.21
C ARG A 163 30.49 -6.68 -8.68
N ALA A 164 30.45 -6.13 -7.47
CA ALA A 164 31.63 -5.56 -6.84
C ALA A 164 32.65 -6.66 -6.50
N ARG A 165 32.19 -7.76 -5.90
CA ARG A 165 33.00 -8.95 -5.59
C ARG A 165 33.67 -9.53 -6.84
N GLN A 166 32.90 -9.75 -7.92
CA GLN A 166 33.43 -10.27 -9.18
C GLN A 166 34.54 -9.37 -9.75
N ARG A 167 34.39 -8.04 -9.69
CA ARG A 167 35.43 -7.11 -10.16
C ARG A 167 36.69 -7.12 -9.31
N GLU A 168 36.55 -7.37 -8.01
CA GLU A 168 37.69 -7.49 -7.09
C GLU A 168 38.45 -8.79 -7.34
N GLU A 169 37.72 -9.91 -7.47
CA GLU A 169 38.27 -11.22 -7.84
C GLU A 169 39.03 -11.15 -9.18
N GLU A 170 38.43 -10.56 -10.23
CA GLU A 170 39.09 -10.37 -11.53
C GLU A 170 40.37 -9.50 -11.44
N ARG A 171 40.39 -8.49 -10.55
CA ARG A 171 41.58 -7.66 -10.33
C ARG A 171 42.68 -8.46 -9.66
N LEU A 172 42.36 -9.20 -8.60
CA LEU A 172 43.29 -10.07 -7.90
C LEU A 172 43.87 -11.13 -8.83
N GLU A 173 43.05 -11.78 -9.67
CA GLU A 173 43.52 -12.76 -10.65
C GLU A 173 44.49 -12.14 -11.67
N ARG A 174 44.19 -10.93 -12.17
CA ARG A 174 45.08 -10.22 -13.09
C ARG A 174 46.41 -9.84 -12.45
N ASP A 175 46.39 -9.42 -11.19
CA ASP A 175 47.61 -9.06 -10.45
C ASP A 175 48.47 -10.30 -10.17
N ILE A 176 47.86 -11.42 -9.78
CA ILE A 176 48.55 -12.72 -9.64
C ILE A 176 49.17 -13.16 -10.97
N ALA A 177 48.44 -13.03 -12.09
CA ALA A 177 48.93 -13.41 -13.41
C ALA A 177 50.13 -12.54 -13.85
N ARG A 178 50.10 -11.23 -13.56
CA ARG A 178 51.22 -10.32 -13.83
C ARG A 178 52.46 -10.66 -13.00
N GLU A 179 52.28 -10.96 -11.72
CA GLU A 179 53.40 -11.32 -10.85
C GLU A 179 54.05 -12.64 -11.28
N ARG A 180 53.24 -13.64 -11.66
CA ARG A 180 53.74 -14.92 -12.21
C ARG A 180 54.51 -14.76 -13.52
N ALA A 181 54.13 -13.81 -14.38
CA ALA A 181 54.82 -13.55 -15.63
C ALA A 181 56.16 -12.80 -15.48
N ARG A 182 56.44 -12.29 -14.26
CA ARG A 182 57.63 -11.49 -13.95
C ARG A 182 58.75 -12.33 -13.30
N ILE A 183 58.43 -13.55 -12.86
CA ILE A 183 59.35 -14.58 -12.34
C ILE A 183 59.81 -15.47 -13.50
#